data_AF-A0A2E5V3K9-F1
#
_entry.id   AF-A0A2E5V3K9-F1
#
_cell.length_a   1.000
_cell.length_b   1.000
_cell.length_c   1.000
_cell.angle_alpha   90.00
_cell.angle_beta   90.00
_cell.angle_gamma   90.00
#
_symmetry.space_group_name_H-M   'P 1'
#
loop_
_entity.id
_entity.type
_entity.pdbx_description
1 polymer ?
#
loop_
_entity_poly.entity_id
_entity_poly.type
_entity_poly.pdbx_seq_one_letter_code
_entity_poly.pdbx_strand_id
1 'polypeptide(L)'
;MVRFGFFLVKFDFVIRKPCDNIHNILGGINLFIYIIRCSNRDNAMGSLAEQTLENLNNRRKSEYPFEAQHPLGLRMRRLLSWYERGLIESEDADAQFIFCWIAFNSAYGVDESDRIINKQGPVRELVRQEEFFDKVITLDRQQKIRRLLQEKIFDSIQNILENEYIYRAFWLYEKGEERFATWLETLESQQVRVAKAYRQNNIKFILNTLFERLYVLRNQLLHGGATFRGIANRSQVEDGAKVLMALLPIIAELMMDGPEVNWGEPPFPLIKPI
;
A
#
# COMPACT_ATOMS: atom_id res chain seq x y z
N MET A 1 -35.31 31.11 16.40
CA MET A 1 -36.48 30.31 16.83
C MET A 1 -36.46 29.02 16.03
N VAL A 2 -36.03 27.96 16.70
CA VAL A 2 -35.75 26.63 16.15
C VAL A 2 -37.05 25.90 15.81
N ARG A 3 -37.10 25.19 14.68
CA ARG A 3 -37.96 24.01 14.56
C ARG A 3 -37.26 22.91 13.74
N PHE A 4 -36.98 21.83 14.46
CA PHE A 4 -36.44 20.55 14.02
C PHE A 4 -37.38 19.85 13.05
N GLY A 5 -36.84 19.26 11.98
CA GLY A 5 -37.48 18.23 11.18
C GLY A 5 -36.59 16.98 11.16
N PHE A 6 -36.90 16.02 12.02
CA PHE A 6 -36.29 14.69 12.01
C PHE A 6 -36.84 13.90 10.80
N PHE A 7 -35.98 13.55 9.84
CA PHE A 7 -36.25 12.48 8.88
C PHE A 7 -35.79 11.15 9.48
N LEU A 8 -36.75 10.34 9.91
CA LEU A 8 -36.56 8.93 10.25
C LEU A 8 -36.67 8.10 8.97
N VAL A 9 -35.53 7.64 8.45
CA VAL A 9 -35.50 6.61 7.39
C VAL A 9 -35.76 5.26 8.05
N LYS A 10 -36.93 4.67 7.81
CA LYS A 10 -37.23 3.28 8.14
C LYS A 10 -36.56 2.37 7.11
N PHE A 11 -35.61 1.54 7.55
CA PHE A 11 -35.17 0.37 6.79
C PHE A 11 -35.98 -0.85 7.26
N ASP A 12 -36.93 -1.29 6.44
CA ASP A 12 -37.62 -2.56 6.64
C ASP A 12 -36.70 -3.71 6.19
N PHE A 13 -36.03 -4.34 7.15
CA PHE A 13 -35.34 -5.62 6.95
C PHE A 13 -36.37 -6.75 6.99
N VAL A 14 -36.62 -7.38 5.83
CA VAL A 14 -37.40 -8.63 5.75
C VAL A 14 -36.54 -9.79 6.26
N ILE A 15 -36.80 -10.22 7.49
CA ILE A 15 -36.29 -11.48 8.04
C ILE A 15 -37.17 -12.62 7.50
N ARG A 16 -36.59 -13.53 6.71
CA ARG A 16 -37.15 -14.87 6.44
C ARG A 16 -36.21 -15.95 6.98
N LYS A 17 -36.76 -16.81 7.84
CA LYS A 17 -36.27 -18.16 8.21
C LYS A 17 -37.50 -19.06 8.42
N PRO A 18 -37.37 -20.41 8.47
CA PRO A 18 -36.57 -21.31 7.66
C PRO A 18 -37.45 -22.45 7.06
N CYS A 19 -36.94 -23.23 6.11
CA CYS A 19 -37.49 -24.55 5.79
C CYS A 19 -36.34 -25.55 5.70
N ASP A 20 -36.45 -26.60 6.50
CA ASP A 20 -35.55 -27.75 6.57
C ASP A 20 -35.67 -28.63 5.32
N ASN A 21 -34.54 -29.04 4.73
CA ASN A 21 -34.17 -30.46 4.57
C ASN A 21 -32.91 -30.64 3.69
N ILE A 22 -31.92 -31.31 4.29
CA ILE A 22 -31.03 -32.32 3.69
C ILE A 22 -30.43 -31.98 2.31
N HIS A 23 -29.48 -31.04 2.27
CA HIS A 23 -28.35 -31.02 1.32
C HIS A 23 -27.34 -29.95 1.79
N ASN A 24 -26.54 -30.22 2.83
CA ASN A 24 -25.51 -29.25 3.25
C ASN A 24 -24.19 -29.84 3.73
N ILE A 25 -23.97 -31.14 3.56
CA ILE A 25 -22.71 -31.78 3.95
C ILE A 25 -21.61 -31.49 2.93
N LEU A 26 -21.94 -31.47 1.63
CA LEU A 26 -20.96 -31.17 0.56
C LEU A 26 -20.57 -29.68 0.49
N GLY A 27 -21.49 -28.76 0.83
CA GLY A 27 -21.20 -27.32 0.94
C GLY A 27 -20.27 -27.01 2.12
N GLY A 28 -20.50 -27.67 3.27
CA GLY A 28 -19.64 -27.56 4.45
C GLY A 28 -18.25 -28.15 4.24
N ILE A 29 -18.13 -29.31 3.57
CA ILE A 29 -16.83 -29.92 3.26
C ILE A 29 -16.04 -29.06 2.25
N ASN A 30 -16.68 -28.51 1.22
CA ASN A 30 -16.00 -27.62 0.26
C ASN A 30 -15.57 -26.30 0.91
N LEU A 31 -16.38 -25.72 1.79
CA LEU A 31 -16.02 -24.53 2.55
C LEU A 31 -14.89 -24.82 3.55
N PHE A 32 -14.92 -25.98 4.22
CA PHE A 32 -13.87 -26.39 5.16
C PHE A 32 -12.55 -26.70 4.45
N ILE A 33 -12.58 -27.38 3.29
CA ILE A 33 -11.40 -27.60 2.44
C ILE A 33 -10.87 -26.26 1.91
N TYR A 34 -11.74 -25.32 1.54
CA TYR A 34 -11.35 -23.98 1.11
C TYR A 34 -10.68 -23.20 2.25
N ILE A 35 -11.27 -23.22 3.45
CA ILE A 35 -10.72 -22.57 4.66
C ILE A 35 -9.37 -23.21 5.03
N ILE A 36 -9.24 -24.54 5.03
CA ILE A 36 -7.96 -25.23 5.28
C ILE A 36 -6.93 -24.88 4.20
N ARG A 37 -7.33 -24.81 2.92
CA ARG A 37 -6.43 -24.41 1.83
C ARG A 37 -5.99 -22.95 1.93
N CYS A 38 -6.87 -22.05 2.34
CA CYS A 38 -6.53 -20.65 2.62
C CYS A 38 -5.60 -20.57 3.82
N SER A 39 -5.96 -21.18 4.96
CA SER A 39 -5.13 -21.19 6.17
C SER A 39 -3.75 -21.82 5.95
N ASN A 40 -3.66 -22.94 5.22
CA ASN A 40 -2.37 -23.54 4.86
C ASN A 40 -1.57 -22.67 3.87
N ARG A 41 -2.25 -21.95 2.98
CA ARG A 41 -1.61 -21.00 2.05
C ARG A 41 -1.12 -19.76 2.79
N ASP A 42 -1.85 -19.28 3.78
CA ASP A 42 -1.50 -18.14 4.61
C ASP A 42 -0.32 -18.49 5.52
N ASN A 43 -0.29 -19.70 6.10
CA ASN A 43 0.87 -20.22 6.84
C ASN A 43 2.11 -20.40 5.94
N ALA A 44 1.94 -20.92 4.72
CA ALA A 44 3.06 -21.06 3.77
C ALA A 44 3.55 -19.71 3.25
N MET A 45 2.66 -18.73 3.06
CA MET A 45 3.04 -17.36 2.70
C MET A 45 3.76 -16.66 3.84
N GLY A 46 3.31 -16.84 5.09
CA GLY A 46 4.00 -16.34 6.28
C GLY A 46 5.43 -16.88 6.34
N SER A 47 5.60 -18.20 6.21
CA SER A 47 6.91 -18.84 6.21
C SER A 47 7.83 -18.38 5.07
N LEU A 48 7.30 -18.15 3.87
CA LEU A 48 8.09 -17.63 2.74
C LEU A 48 8.49 -16.16 2.94
N ALA A 49 7.59 -15.33 3.47
CA ALA A 49 7.84 -13.92 3.70
C ALA A 49 8.86 -13.71 4.83
N GLU A 50 8.78 -14.51 5.90
CA GLU A 50 9.79 -14.58 6.97
C GLU A 50 11.17 -14.98 6.43
N GLN A 51 11.23 -16.04 5.62
CA GLN A 51 12.49 -16.46 5.00
C GLN A 51 13.07 -15.38 4.06
N THR A 52 12.19 -14.71 3.31
CA THR A 52 12.59 -13.59 2.45
C THR A 52 13.18 -12.45 3.27
N LEU A 53 12.51 -12.06 4.35
CA LEU A 53 13.01 -11.04 5.28
C LEU A 53 14.36 -11.44 5.89
N GLU A 54 14.51 -12.69 6.33
CA GLU A 54 15.76 -13.19 6.90
C GLU A 54 16.90 -13.08 5.87
N ASN A 55 16.67 -13.50 4.63
CA ASN A 55 17.64 -13.40 3.54
C ASN A 55 18.05 -11.95 3.26
N LEU A 56 17.06 -11.03 3.18
CA LEU A 56 17.33 -9.60 2.98
C LEU A 56 18.12 -9.00 4.15
N ASN A 57 17.80 -9.39 5.39
CA ASN A 57 18.54 -8.96 6.58
C ASN A 57 19.98 -9.48 6.60
N ASN A 58 20.20 -10.73 6.23
CA ASN A 58 21.52 -11.34 6.16
C ASN A 58 22.38 -10.67 5.08
N ARG A 59 21.81 -10.46 3.88
CA ARG A 59 22.45 -9.71 2.80
C ARG A 59 22.82 -8.30 3.25
N ARG A 60 21.87 -7.56 3.81
CA ARG A 60 22.08 -6.21 4.33
C ARG A 60 23.20 -6.14 5.38
N LYS A 61 23.27 -7.10 6.31
CA LYS A 61 24.35 -7.17 7.32
C LYS A 61 25.71 -7.43 6.69
N SER A 62 25.76 -8.27 5.66
CA SER A 62 26.99 -8.60 4.93
C SER A 62 27.50 -7.42 4.09
N GLU A 63 26.62 -6.73 3.38
CA GLU A 63 26.99 -5.62 2.47
C GLU A 63 27.18 -4.29 3.21
N TYR A 64 26.47 -4.06 4.31
CA TYR A 64 26.50 -2.82 5.09
C TYR A 64 26.71 -3.07 6.59
N PRO A 65 27.86 -3.63 7.02
CA PRO A 65 28.11 -3.96 8.43
C PRO A 65 28.19 -2.72 9.35
N PHE A 66 28.54 -1.56 8.81
CA PHE A 66 28.63 -0.28 9.53
C PHE A 66 27.54 0.70 9.09
N GLU A 67 26.28 0.29 9.29
CA GLU A 67 25.06 0.96 8.78
C GLU A 67 25.00 2.48 9.03
N ALA A 68 25.55 2.96 10.14
CA ALA A 68 25.58 4.39 10.47
C ALA A 68 26.43 5.25 9.53
N GLN A 69 27.25 4.62 8.69
CA GLN A 69 28.16 5.32 7.78
C GLN A 69 27.69 5.27 6.32
N HIS A 70 26.72 4.43 5.98
CA HIS A 70 26.24 4.27 4.59
C HIS A 70 24.74 4.60 4.48
N PRO A 71 24.35 5.64 3.70
CA PRO A 71 22.95 6.04 3.52
C PRO A 71 22.01 4.89 3.16
N LEU A 72 22.38 4.08 2.16
CA LEU A 72 21.59 2.91 1.76
C LEU A 72 21.48 1.84 2.85
N GLY A 73 22.56 1.57 3.60
CA GLY A 73 22.52 0.61 4.72
C GLY A 73 21.53 1.04 5.80
N LEU A 74 21.49 2.33 6.15
CA LEU A 74 20.53 2.88 7.10
C LEU A 74 19.08 2.81 6.57
N ARG A 75 18.85 3.12 5.29
CA ARG A 75 17.55 2.95 4.63
C ARG A 75 17.06 1.52 4.72
N MET A 76 17.92 0.56 4.35
CA MET A 76 17.59 -0.86 4.37
C MET A 76 17.30 -1.37 5.78
N ARG A 77 18.09 -0.97 6.79
CA ARG A 77 17.82 -1.32 8.18
C ARG A 77 16.42 -0.87 8.60
N ARG A 78 16.06 0.38 8.30
CA ARG A 78 14.75 0.94 8.68
C ARG A 78 13.60 0.30 7.90
N LEU A 79 13.75 0.15 6.58
CA LEU A 79 12.77 -0.51 5.73
C LEU A 79 12.47 -1.92 6.25
N LEU A 80 13.51 -2.76 6.42
CA LEU A 80 13.33 -4.15 6.85
C LEU A 80 12.79 -4.26 8.28
N SER A 81 13.20 -3.38 9.19
CA SER A 81 12.65 -3.34 10.57
C SER A 81 11.16 -3.03 10.60
N TRP A 82 10.71 -2.03 9.84
CA TRP A 82 9.28 -1.70 9.77
C TRP A 82 8.48 -2.74 8.98
N TYR A 83 9.09 -3.34 7.96
CA TYR A 83 8.49 -4.45 7.22
C TYR A 83 8.27 -5.68 8.11
N GLU A 84 9.25 -6.03 8.94
CA GLU A 84 9.13 -7.09 9.95
C GLU A 84 7.95 -6.84 10.90
N ARG A 85 7.77 -5.59 11.34
CA ARG A 85 6.61 -5.25 12.16
C ARG A 85 5.29 -5.46 11.42
N GLY A 86 5.23 -5.14 10.13
CA GLY A 86 4.07 -5.42 9.27
C GLY A 86 3.80 -6.92 9.09
N LEU A 87 4.83 -7.76 9.01
CA LEU A 87 4.69 -9.22 8.99
C LEU A 87 4.05 -9.75 10.28
N ILE A 88 4.54 -9.28 11.44
CA ILE A 88 4.04 -9.74 12.75
C ILE A 88 2.57 -9.36 12.94
N GLU A 89 2.15 -8.18 12.50
CA GLU A 89 0.78 -7.68 12.66
C GLU A 89 -0.15 -8.11 11.51
N SER A 90 0.02 -9.34 11.02
CA SER A 90 -0.75 -9.87 9.88
C SER A 90 -2.26 -9.99 10.12
N GLU A 91 -2.71 -10.00 11.37
CA GLU A 91 -4.13 -10.03 11.74
C GLU A 91 -4.76 -8.63 11.88
N ASP A 92 -3.95 -7.56 11.86
CA ASP A 92 -4.43 -6.18 11.97
C ASP A 92 -4.02 -5.36 10.75
N ALA A 93 -4.92 -5.30 9.76
CA ALA A 93 -4.66 -4.61 8.50
C ALA A 93 -4.36 -3.11 8.66
N ASP A 94 -4.94 -2.43 9.66
CA ASP A 94 -4.64 -1.01 9.93
C ASP A 94 -3.17 -0.87 10.35
N ALA A 95 -2.75 -1.70 11.31
CA ALA A 95 -1.37 -1.70 11.80
C ALA A 95 -0.38 -2.13 10.70
N GLN A 96 -0.68 -3.23 9.99
CA GLN A 96 0.16 -3.73 8.90
C GLN A 96 0.34 -2.68 7.80
N PHE A 97 -0.74 -2.02 7.36
CA PHE A 97 -0.66 -0.96 6.37
C PHE A 97 0.24 0.18 6.85
N ILE A 98 0.03 0.66 8.09
CA ILE A 98 0.81 1.77 8.67
C ILE A 98 2.30 1.41 8.74
N PHE A 99 2.65 0.22 9.25
CA PHE A 99 4.05 -0.20 9.33
C PHE A 99 4.69 -0.36 7.95
N CYS A 100 3.96 -0.93 6.98
CA CYS A 100 4.43 -1.01 5.61
C CYS A 100 4.61 0.37 4.97
N TRP A 101 3.73 1.33 5.26
CA TRP A 101 3.90 2.70 4.77
C TRP A 101 5.15 3.35 5.37
N ILE A 102 5.44 3.12 6.66
CA ILE A 102 6.67 3.61 7.29
C ILE A 102 7.93 2.93 6.68
N ALA A 103 7.85 1.63 6.38
CA ALA A 103 8.89 0.92 5.66
C ALA A 103 9.14 1.53 4.27
N PHE A 104 8.06 1.82 3.52
CA PHE A 104 8.15 2.51 2.23
C PHE A 104 8.78 3.90 2.36
N ASN A 105 8.34 4.71 3.34
CA ASN A 105 8.93 6.03 3.63
C ASN A 105 10.43 5.94 3.93
N SER A 106 10.88 4.86 4.57
CA SER A 106 12.30 4.62 4.84
C SER A 106 13.10 4.33 3.57
N ALA A 107 12.46 3.81 2.53
CA ALA A 107 13.05 3.55 1.22
C ALA A 107 13.28 4.85 0.43
N TYR A 108 12.23 5.64 0.21
CA TYR A 108 12.26 6.78 -0.72
C TYR A 108 12.47 8.16 -0.06
N GLY A 109 12.22 8.30 1.24
CA GLY A 109 12.29 9.60 1.92
C GLY A 109 13.69 10.20 1.88
N VAL A 110 13.84 11.49 1.62
CA VAL A 110 15.15 12.17 1.54
C VAL A 110 15.18 13.42 2.44
N ASP A 111 16.34 13.76 2.98
CA ASP A 111 16.53 14.98 3.77
C ASP A 111 16.16 16.24 2.97
N GLU A 112 15.53 17.18 3.66
CA GLU A 112 14.96 18.41 3.13
C GLU A 112 15.66 19.67 3.64
N SER A 113 16.69 19.52 4.47
CA SER A 113 17.44 20.61 5.11
C SER A 113 17.91 21.70 4.13
N ASP A 114 18.25 21.35 2.88
CA ASP A 114 18.69 22.30 1.85
C ASP A 114 17.57 23.02 1.06
N ARG A 115 16.28 22.70 1.28
CA ARG A 115 15.19 23.14 0.38
C ARG A 115 13.99 23.82 1.05
N ILE A 116 14.21 24.35 2.27
CA ILE A 116 13.22 25.05 3.11
C ILE A 116 12.57 26.28 2.42
N ILE A 117 13.10 26.75 1.28
CA ILE A 117 12.67 28.01 0.64
C ILE A 117 11.34 27.90 -0.13
N ASN A 118 10.91 26.71 -0.56
CA ASN A 118 9.67 26.58 -1.36
C ASN A 118 8.61 25.72 -0.65
N LYS A 119 7.54 26.37 -0.18
CA LYS A 119 6.31 25.81 0.41
C LYS A 119 5.51 24.91 -0.57
N GLN A 120 6.11 23.83 -1.07
CA GLN A 120 5.47 22.89 -1.97
C GLN A 120 5.19 21.60 -1.19
N GLY A 121 3.98 21.48 -0.63
CA GLY A 121 3.55 20.38 0.26
C GLY A 121 3.32 19.02 -0.45
N PRO A 122 2.11 18.43 -0.44
CA PRO A 122 1.83 17.06 -0.94
C PRO A 122 2.35 16.74 -2.35
N VAL A 123 2.38 17.75 -3.23
CA VAL A 123 2.88 17.63 -4.61
C VAL A 123 4.34 17.17 -4.63
N ARG A 124 5.17 17.65 -3.71
CA ARG A 124 6.60 17.31 -3.66
C ARG A 124 6.84 15.89 -3.17
N GLU A 125 5.96 15.35 -2.33
CA GLU A 125 6.05 13.96 -1.89
C GLU A 125 5.72 13.01 -3.04
N LEU A 126 4.64 13.26 -3.77
CA LEU A 126 4.26 12.46 -4.94
C LEU A 126 5.37 12.49 -6.01
N VAL A 127 5.90 13.67 -6.37
CA VAL A 127 7.02 13.78 -7.34
C VAL A 127 8.23 12.95 -6.92
N ARG A 128 8.59 12.95 -5.62
CA ARG A 128 9.70 12.11 -5.13
C ARG A 128 9.41 10.62 -5.21
N GLN A 129 8.16 10.22 -4.95
CA GLN A 129 7.75 8.83 -5.14
C GLN A 129 7.88 8.42 -6.62
N GLU A 130 7.48 9.29 -7.56
CA GLU A 130 7.64 9.03 -9.00
C GLU A 130 9.12 8.89 -9.39
N GLU A 131 9.99 9.81 -8.94
CA GLU A 131 11.45 9.74 -9.17
C GLU A 131 12.07 8.48 -8.56
N PHE A 132 11.57 8.05 -7.40
CA PHE A 132 11.98 6.80 -6.77
C PHE A 132 11.57 5.59 -7.62
N PHE A 133 10.34 5.55 -8.11
CA PHE A 133 9.88 4.46 -8.98
C PHE A 133 10.67 4.38 -10.28
N ASP A 134 11.09 5.51 -10.86
CA ASP A 134 11.98 5.51 -12.04
C ASP A 134 13.28 4.74 -11.78
N LYS A 135 13.91 4.97 -10.62
CA LYS A 135 15.13 4.26 -10.22
C LYS A 135 14.88 2.77 -10.06
N VAL A 136 13.85 2.42 -9.29
CA VAL A 136 13.54 1.00 -8.99
C VAL A 136 13.15 0.23 -10.26
N ILE A 137 12.33 0.81 -11.14
CA ILE A 137 11.94 0.19 -12.42
C ILE A 137 13.16 -0.01 -13.32
N THR A 138 14.10 0.95 -13.33
CA THR A 138 15.34 0.84 -14.12
C THR A 138 16.22 -0.34 -13.65
N LEU A 139 16.20 -0.63 -12.34
CA LEU A 139 16.93 -1.76 -11.76
C LEU A 139 16.22 -3.11 -11.93
N ASP A 140 14.91 -3.13 -12.18
CA ASP A 140 14.09 -4.34 -12.31
C ASP A 140 14.27 -5.11 -13.64
N ARG A 141 15.51 -5.54 -13.91
CA ARG A 141 15.87 -6.32 -15.10
C ARG A 141 15.08 -7.62 -15.22
N GLN A 142 14.74 -8.22 -14.07
CA GLN A 142 13.99 -9.45 -14.01
C GLN A 142 12.48 -9.23 -14.07
N GLN A 143 11.97 -8.00 -14.18
CA GLN A 143 10.53 -7.70 -14.30
C GLN A 143 9.69 -8.25 -13.12
N LYS A 144 10.27 -8.25 -11.91
CA LYS A 144 9.63 -8.73 -10.67
C LYS A 144 8.42 -7.88 -10.31
N ILE A 145 8.52 -6.55 -10.44
CA ILE A 145 7.41 -5.63 -10.18
C ILE A 145 6.29 -5.88 -11.19
N ARG A 146 6.65 -5.99 -12.47
CA ARG A 146 5.66 -6.28 -13.51
C ARG A 146 4.89 -7.58 -13.22
N ARG A 147 5.59 -8.65 -12.89
CA ARG A 147 4.96 -9.94 -12.52
C ARG A 147 4.05 -9.76 -11.33
N LEU A 148 4.52 -9.12 -10.26
CA LEU A 148 3.72 -8.85 -9.07
C LEU A 148 2.40 -8.13 -9.43
N LEU A 149 2.49 -7.07 -10.25
CA LEU A 149 1.33 -6.28 -10.66
C LEU A 149 0.33 -7.06 -11.52
N GLN A 150 0.71 -8.18 -12.13
CA GLN A 150 -0.12 -8.98 -13.05
C GLN A 150 -0.53 -10.34 -12.46
N GLU A 151 -0.02 -10.70 -11.28
CA GLU A 151 -0.21 -12.03 -10.68
C GLU A 151 -1.06 -11.96 -9.41
N LYS A 152 -0.59 -12.55 -8.30
CA LYS A 152 -1.37 -12.97 -7.14
C LYS A 152 -2.14 -11.86 -6.42
N ILE A 153 -1.75 -10.60 -6.61
CA ILE A 153 -2.38 -9.44 -5.97
C ILE A 153 -3.12 -8.51 -6.95
N PHE A 154 -3.33 -8.97 -8.19
CA PHE A 154 -3.97 -8.18 -9.23
C PHE A 154 -5.35 -7.65 -8.80
N ASP A 155 -6.18 -8.50 -8.17
CA ASP A 155 -7.53 -8.11 -7.73
C ASP A 155 -7.48 -6.98 -6.67
N SER A 156 -6.59 -7.10 -5.67
CA SER A 156 -6.38 -6.03 -4.68
C SER A 156 -5.92 -4.73 -5.34
N ILE A 157 -5.07 -4.81 -6.38
CA ILE A 157 -4.63 -3.62 -7.14
C ILE A 157 -5.81 -3.00 -7.89
N GLN A 158 -6.65 -3.80 -8.58
CA GLN A 158 -7.82 -3.26 -9.30
C GLN A 158 -8.79 -2.59 -8.34
N ASN A 159 -9.11 -3.25 -7.21
CA ASN A 159 -9.97 -2.69 -6.17
C ASN A 159 -9.46 -1.32 -5.71
N ILE A 160 -8.15 -1.15 -5.54
CA ILE A 160 -7.56 0.14 -5.14
C ILE A 160 -7.70 1.19 -6.25
N LEU A 161 -7.41 0.81 -7.49
CA LEU A 161 -7.40 1.73 -8.65
C LEU A 161 -8.79 2.25 -8.99
N GLU A 162 -9.82 1.43 -8.79
CA GLU A 162 -11.22 1.73 -9.09
C GLU A 162 -11.97 2.44 -7.96
N ASN A 163 -11.43 2.43 -6.73
CA ASN A 163 -12.12 2.93 -5.55
C ASN A 163 -12.11 4.47 -5.44
N GLU A 164 -13.30 5.07 -5.50
CA GLU A 164 -13.56 6.51 -5.36
C GLU A 164 -13.16 7.07 -3.98
N TYR A 165 -13.28 6.30 -2.91
CA TYR A 165 -12.98 6.74 -1.53
C TYR A 165 -11.50 6.87 -1.24
N ILE A 166 -10.63 6.46 -2.15
CA ILE A 166 -9.19 6.75 -2.12
C ILE A 166 -8.75 7.52 -3.36
N TYR A 167 -9.70 8.07 -4.09
CA TYR A 167 -9.46 9.01 -5.17
C TYR A 167 -9.50 10.45 -4.66
N ARG A 168 -8.43 11.22 -4.91
CA ARG A 168 -8.30 12.57 -4.35
C ARG A 168 -9.39 13.52 -4.83
N ALA A 169 -9.77 13.48 -6.12
CA ALA A 169 -10.73 14.42 -6.68
C ALA A 169 -12.13 14.26 -6.09
N PHE A 170 -12.56 13.03 -5.81
CA PHE A 170 -13.80 12.72 -5.08
C PHE A 170 -13.89 13.53 -3.78
N TRP A 171 -12.88 13.42 -2.91
CA TRP A 171 -12.89 14.12 -1.62
C TRP A 171 -12.80 15.64 -1.72
N LEU A 172 -12.23 16.19 -2.79
CA LEU A 172 -12.19 17.64 -2.98
C LEU A 172 -13.55 18.16 -3.40
N TYR A 173 -14.23 17.43 -4.29
CA TYR A 173 -15.60 17.73 -4.65
C TYR A 173 -16.55 17.62 -3.46
N GLU A 174 -16.47 16.55 -2.66
CA GLU A 174 -17.27 16.40 -1.41
C GLU A 174 -17.02 17.52 -0.38
N LYS A 175 -15.87 18.20 -0.46
CA LYS A 175 -15.54 19.38 0.37
C LYS A 175 -16.02 20.71 -0.24
N GLY A 176 -16.74 20.67 -1.35
CA GLY A 176 -17.30 21.85 -2.03
C GLY A 176 -16.36 22.48 -3.06
N GLU A 177 -15.27 21.83 -3.48
CA GLU A 177 -14.42 22.34 -4.55
C GLU A 177 -15.02 22.01 -5.94
N GLU A 178 -15.93 22.85 -6.43
CA GLU A 178 -16.68 22.70 -7.70
C GLU A 178 -15.81 22.40 -8.94
N ARG A 179 -14.55 22.83 -8.96
CA ARG A 179 -13.61 22.50 -10.05
C ARG A 179 -13.35 20.99 -10.21
N PHE A 180 -13.71 20.19 -9.21
CA PHE A 180 -13.64 18.73 -9.23
C PHE A 180 -15.00 18.06 -9.48
N ALA A 181 -16.03 18.80 -9.92
CA ALA A 181 -17.34 18.24 -10.22
C ALA A 181 -17.31 17.09 -11.24
N THR A 182 -16.32 17.10 -12.14
CA THR A 182 -16.11 16.04 -13.14
C THR A 182 -15.21 14.90 -12.64
N TRP A 183 -15.14 14.68 -11.32
CA TRP A 183 -14.25 13.68 -10.75
C TRP A 183 -14.56 12.28 -11.28
N LEU A 184 -15.84 11.95 -11.50
CA LEU A 184 -16.26 10.64 -11.99
C LEU A 184 -15.73 10.40 -13.41
N GLU A 185 -15.88 11.36 -14.33
CA GLU A 185 -15.37 11.24 -15.70
C GLU A 185 -13.84 11.15 -15.70
N THR A 186 -13.16 11.87 -14.79
CA THR A 186 -11.70 11.77 -14.67
C THR A 186 -11.23 10.43 -14.10
N LEU A 187 -12.00 9.82 -13.18
CA LEU A 187 -11.75 8.48 -12.66
C LEU A 187 -11.91 7.43 -13.75
N GLU A 188 -13.02 7.45 -14.49
CA GLU A 188 -13.29 6.53 -15.61
C GLU A 188 -12.21 6.66 -16.71
N SER A 189 -11.81 7.89 -17.04
CA SER A 189 -10.71 8.15 -17.98
C SER A 189 -9.37 7.57 -17.47
N GLN A 190 -9.09 7.68 -16.17
CA GLN A 190 -7.90 7.08 -15.58
C GLN A 190 -7.95 5.55 -15.61
N GLN A 191 -9.12 4.93 -15.38
CA GLN A 191 -9.31 3.48 -15.49
C GLN A 191 -9.02 2.98 -16.91
N VAL A 192 -9.51 3.67 -17.95
CA VAL A 192 -9.19 3.35 -19.36
C VAL A 192 -7.68 3.43 -19.62
N ARG A 193 -7.00 4.43 -19.07
CA ARG A 193 -5.53 4.58 -19.17
C ARG A 193 -4.79 3.49 -18.42
N VAL A 194 -5.25 3.09 -17.24
CA VAL A 194 -4.70 1.97 -16.45
C VAL A 194 -4.80 0.67 -17.28
N ALA A 195 -5.97 0.38 -17.84
CA ALA A 195 -6.16 -0.80 -18.69
C ALA A 195 -5.22 -0.80 -19.91
N LYS A 196 -5.03 0.38 -20.53
CA LYS A 196 -4.04 0.55 -21.61
C LYS A 196 -2.60 0.34 -21.11
N ALA A 197 -2.26 0.84 -19.93
CA ALA A 197 -0.94 0.69 -19.33
C ALA A 197 -0.59 -0.77 -19.06
N TYR A 198 -1.54 -1.59 -18.59
CA TYR A 198 -1.33 -3.03 -18.46
C TYR A 198 -0.98 -3.69 -19.80
N ARG A 199 -1.74 -3.39 -20.87
CA ARG A 199 -1.47 -3.93 -22.22
C ARG A 199 -0.11 -3.49 -22.77
N GLN A 200 0.32 -2.28 -22.45
CA GLN A 200 1.58 -1.70 -22.93
C GLN A 200 2.77 -1.96 -21.99
N ASN A 201 2.57 -2.69 -20.89
CA ASN A 201 3.55 -2.85 -19.81
C ASN A 201 4.12 -1.51 -19.31
N ASN A 202 3.29 -0.47 -19.25
CA ASN A 202 3.67 0.81 -18.67
C ASN A 202 3.58 0.75 -17.14
N ILE A 203 4.58 0.08 -16.55
CA ILE A 203 4.67 -0.19 -15.11
C ILE A 203 4.70 1.10 -14.29
N LYS A 204 5.42 2.11 -14.79
CA LYS A 204 5.52 3.43 -14.15
C LYS A 204 4.15 4.05 -13.95
N PHE A 205 3.30 4.07 -14.99
CA PHE A 205 1.97 4.65 -14.90
C PHE A 205 1.08 3.92 -13.88
N ILE A 206 1.16 2.59 -13.85
CA ILE A 206 0.39 1.76 -12.91
C ILE A 206 0.85 2.03 -11.47
N LEU A 207 2.16 2.00 -11.21
CA LEU A 207 2.71 2.26 -9.89
C LEU A 207 2.40 3.67 -9.39
N ASN A 208 2.59 4.71 -10.21
CA ASN A 208 2.27 6.08 -9.81
C ASN A 208 0.79 6.21 -9.46
N THR A 209 -0.11 5.70 -10.32
CA THR A 209 -1.56 5.74 -10.06
C THR A 209 -1.93 4.98 -8.78
N LEU A 210 -1.34 3.80 -8.57
CA LEU A 210 -1.57 2.98 -7.38
C LEU A 210 -1.14 3.72 -6.11
N PHE A 211 0.06 4.30 -6.11
CA PHE A 211 0.59 5.00 -4.94
C PHE A 211 -0.08 6.36 -4.70
N GLU A 212 -0.63 7.02 -5.71
CA GLU A 212 -1.54 8.16 -5.52
C GLU A 212 -2.77 7.76 -4.69
N ARG A 213 -3.36 6.58 -4.95
CA ARG A 213 -4.49 6.06 -4.15
C ARG A 213 -4.07 5.70 -2.74
N LEU A 214 -2.96 4.98 -2.60
CA LEU A 214 -2.43 4.60 -1.28
C LEU A 214 -2.02 5.84 -0.45
N TYR A 215 -1.59 6.92 -1.09
CA TYR A 215 -1.29 8.18 -0.42
C TYR A 215 -2.53 8.81 0.22
N VAL A 216 -3.67 8.81 -0.49
CA VAL A 216 -4.95 9.27 0.07
C VAL A 216 -5.34 8.38 1.25
N LEU A 217 -5.23 7.06 1.11
CA LEU A 217 -5.52 6.10 2.17
C LEU A 217 -4.64 6.32 3.41
N ARG A 218 -3.34 6.51 3.23
CA ARG A 218 -2.40 6.85 4.30
C ARG A 218 -2.80 8.14 5.01
N ASN A 219 -3.22 9.16 4.26
CA ASN A 219 -3.66 10.42 4.86
C ASN A 219 -4.93 10.24 5.69
N GLN A 220 -5.87 9.41 5.24
CA GLN A 220 -7.06 9.09 6.03
C GLN A 220 -6.68 8.43 7.37
N LEU A 221 -5.78 7.44 7.36
CA LEU A 221 -5.38 6.74 8.59
C LEU A 221 -4.54 7.63 9.51
N LEU A 222 -3.46 8.22 9.01
CA LEU A 222 -2.47 8.90 9.85
C LEU A 222 -2.91 10.28 10.35
N HIS A 223 -3.89 10.91 9.70
CA HIS A 223 -4.46 12.18 10.16
C HIS A 223 -5.80 12.03 10.89
N GLY A 224 -6.20 10.80 11.24
CA GLY A 224 -7.42 10.55 12.01
C GLY A 224 -8.72 10.73 11.21
N GLY A 225 -8.64 10.70 9.88
CA GLY A 225 -9.80 10.70 8.97
C GLY A 225 -10.47 9.33 8.81
N ALA A 226 -10.02 8.33 9.57
CA ALA A 226 -10.55 6.97 9.58
C ALA A 226 -10.66 6.45 11.01
N THR A 227 -11.62 5.56 11.25
CA THR A 227 -11.82 4.89 12.55
C THR A 227 -11.10 3.56 12.57
N PHE A 228 -10.30 3.31 13.60
CA PHE A 228 -9.66 2.01 13.83
C PHE A 228 -10.71 0.89 13.86
N ARG A 229 -10.49 -0.19 13.11
CA ARG A 229 -11.46 -1.30 12.93
C ARG A 229 -12.84 -0.87 12.40
N GLY A 230 -12.93 0.31 11.80
CA GLY A 230 -14.12 0.78 11.11
C GLY A 230 -14.42 -0.07 9.86
N ILE A 231 -15.71 -0.13 9.50
CA ILE A 231 -16.21 -0.91 8.35
C ILE A 231 -16.00 -0.14 7.03
N ALA A 232 -16.20 1.18 7.04
CA ALA A 232 -16.32 2.00 5.83
C ALA A 232 -15.08 1.98 4.92
N ASN A 233 -13.89 1.76 5.47
CA ASN A 233 -12.63 1.74 4.72
C ASN A 233 -11.89 0.40 4.86
N ARG A 234 -12.53 -0.66 5.36
CA ARG A 234 -11.83 -1.89 5.73
C ARG A 234 -11.17 -2.58 4.54
N SER A 235 -11.91 -2.72 3.45
CA SER A 235 -11.43 -3.37 2.22
C SER A 235 -10.22 -2.67 1.61
N GLN A 236 -10.24 -1.34 1.49
CA GLN A 236 -9.10 -0.58 0.95
C GLN A 236 -7.85 -0.65 1.83
N VAL A 237 -8.00 -0.73 3.16
CA VAL A 237 -6.87 -0.92 4.08
C VAL A 237 -6.27 -2.32 3.91
N GLU A 238 -7.10 -3.35 3.85
CA GLU A 238 -6.65 -4.74 3.62
C GLU A 238 -5.95 -4.90 2.27
N ASP A 239 -6.53 -4.37 1.19
CA ASP A 239 -5.91 -4.43 -0.14
C ASP A 239 -4.62 -3.61 -0.20
N GLY A 240 -4.60 -2.42 0.42
CA GLY A 240 -3.39 -1.61 0.53
C GLY A 240 -2.27 -2.31 1.30
N ALA A 241 -2.61 -2.99 2.40
CA ALA A 241 -1.66 -3.76 3.19
C ALA A 241 -1.07 -4.92 2.38
N LYS A 242 -1.92 -5.71 1.69
CA LYS A 242 -1.48 -6.80 0.81
C LYS A 242 -0.53 -6.32 -0.29
N VAL A 243 -0.85 -5.20 -0.94
CA VAL A 243 -0.01 -4.59 -1.98
C VAL A 243 1.36 -4.23 -1.44
N LEU A 244 1.42 -3.49 -0.35
CA LEU A 244 2.71 -3.06 0.22
C LEU A 244 3.52 -4.25 0.74
N MET A 245 2.86 -5.21 1.39
CA MET A 245 3.49 -6.42 1.91
C MET A 245 4.20 -7.24 0.83
N ALA A 246 3.61 -7.31 -0.37
CA ALA A 246 4.19 -8.04 -1.48
C ALA A 246 5.24 -7.24 -2.25
N LEU A 247 5.09 -5.91 -2.33
CA LEU A 247 5.98 -5.04 -3.11
C LEU A 247 7.27 -4.66 -2.38
N LEU A 248 7.23 -4.45 -1.06
CA LEU A 248 8.37 -3.96 -0.29
C LEU A 248 9.62 -4.85 -0.32
N PRO A 249 9.53 -6.20 -0.26
CA PRO A 249 10.70 -7.07 -0.41
C PRO A 249 11.37 -6.91 -1.77
N ILE A 250 10.57 -6.77 -2.84
CA ILE A 250 11.07 -6.55 -4.20
C ILE A 250 11.79 -5.19 -4.27
N ILE A 251 11.21 -4.14 -3.69
CA ILE A 251 11.86 -2.82 -3.61
C ILE A 251 13.20 -2.91 -2.86
N ALA A 252 13.22 -3.58 -1.69
CA ALA A 252 14.44 -3.72 -0.90
C ALA A 252 15.55 -4.45 -1.67
N GLU A 253 15.20 -5.54 -2.35
CA GLU A 253 16.14 -6.29 -3.19
C GLU A 253 16.70 -5.43 -4.32
N LEU A 254 15.82 -4.73 -5.06
CA LEU A 254 16.23 -3.86 -6.17
C LEU A 254 17.11 -2.70 -5.70
N MET A 255 16.83 -2.13 -4.52
CA MET A 255 17.68 -1.09 -3.94
C MET A 255 19.08 -1.62 -3.60
N MET A 256 19.19 -2.83 -3.04
CA MET A 256 20.48 -3.46 -2.78
C MET A 256 21.21 -3.92 -4.05
N ASP A 257 20.49 -4.19 -5.14
CA ASP A 257 21.06 -4.49 -6.46
C ASP A 257 21.62 -3.24 -7.18
N GLY A 258 21.27 -2.04 -6.73
CA GLY A 258 21.78 -0.76 -7.26
C GLY A 258 22.47 0.10 -6.19
N PRO A 259 23.57 -0.36 -5.57
CA PRO A 259 24.29 0.40 -4.54
C PRO A 259 24.90 1.71 -5.07
N GLU A 260 25.19 1.79 -6.37
CA GLU A 260 25.73 2.96 -7.06
C GLU A 260 24.68 4.04 -7.34
N VAL A 261 23.39 3.71 -7.24
CA VAL A 261 22.30 4.67 -7.45
C VAL A 261 22.29 5.66 -6.28
N ASN A 262 22.18 6.94 -6.60
CA ASN A 262 21.99 7.96 -5.58
C ASN A 262 20.57 7.87 -4.98
N TRP A 263 20.44 7.20 -3.85
CA TRP A 263 19.20 7.10 -3.07
C TRP A 263 18.92 8.31 -2.17
N GLY A 264 19.85 9.28 -2.13
CA GLY A 264 19.79 10.47 -1.28
C GLY A 264 20.04 10.19 0.21
N GLU A 265 20.29 11.25 0.97
CA GLU A 265 20.47 11.16 2.43
C GLU A 265 19.14 10.89 3.14
N PRO A 266 19.10 9.96 4.12
CA PRO A 266 17.90 9.74 4.92
C PRO A 266 17.51 11.01 5.69
N PRO A 267 16.20 11.32 5.85
CA PRO A 267 15.75 12.57 6.47
C PRO A 267 16.22 12.78 7.91
N PHE A 268 16.47 11.69 8.61
CA PHE A 268 16.96 11.68 9.98
C PHE A 268 18.20 10.77 10.01
N PRO A 269 19.40 11.25 9.66
CA PRO A 269 20.60 10.43 9.68
C PRO A 269 20.97 10.05 11.13
N LEU A 270 21.76 8.99 11.30
CA LEU A 270 22.29 8.65 12.63
C LEU A 270 23.35 9.67 13.03
N ILE A 271 23.12 10.35 14.15
CA ILE A 271 24.13 11.19 14.78
C ILE A 271 25.08 10.24 15.52
N LYS A 272 26.39 10.30 15.25
CA LYS A 272 27.37 9.56 16.05
C LYS A 272 27.18 9.98 17.52
N PRO A 273 27.19 9.04 18.49
CA PRO A 273 27.25 9.44 19.89
C PRO A 273 28.43 10.40 20.07
N ILE A 274 28.18 11.53 20.73
CA ILE A 274 29.23 12.45 21.21
C ILE A 274 30.02 11.73 22.31
#